data_AF-X1K7C8-F1
#
_entry.id   AF-X1K7C8-F1
#
_cell.length_a   1.000
_cell.length_b   1.000
_cell.length_c   1.000
_cell.angle_alpha   90.00
_cell.angle_beta   90.00
_cell.angle_gamma   90.00
#
_symmetry.space_group_name_H-M   'P 1'
#
loop_
_entity.id
_entity.type
_entity.pdbx_description
1 polymer ?
#
loop_
_entity_poly.entity_id
_entity_poly.type
_entity_poly.pdbx_seq_one_letter_code
_entity_poly.pdbx_strand_id
1 'polypeptide(L)'
;MQEGKAMRIFDLLAIFVSVSLAVVGQLLLKIGMLRMGRFSLNISTIVPQYTRILLNPFIIAGIISFALSMLVWLYVLSRLELSVAYPFVALNYVLILFASHFLLKETITPVRIIGVAVIVIGVYLISRGT
;
A
#
# COMPACT_ATOMS: atom_id res chain seq x y z
N MET A 1 -12.33 -25.24 -13.51
CA MET A 1 -10.88 -25.43 -13.33
C MET A 1 -10.19 -24.58 -14.38
N GLN A 2 -9.87 -23.31 -14.06
CA GLN A 2 -9.15 -22.45 -15.00
C GLN A 2 -7.67 -22.81 -14.90
N GLU A 3 -7.22 -23.59 -15.87
CA GLU A 3 -5.83 -23.98 -16.06
C GLU A 3 -4.91 -22.75 -16.01
N GLY A 4 -3.70 -22.96 -15.46
CA GLY A 4 -2.66 -21.96 -15.26
C GLY A 4 -2.36 -21.13 -16.50
N LYS A 5 -3.15 -20.07 -16.69
CA LYS A 5 -2.93 -19.09 -17.74
C LYS A 5 -1.73 -18.28 -17.31
N ALA A 6 -0.61 -18.48 -17.99
CA ALA A 6 0.61 -17.70 -17.77
C ALA A 6 0.26 -16.22 -17.60
N MET A 7 0.73 -15.63 -16.49
CA MET A 7 0.41 -14.25 -16.15
C MET A 7 0.83 -13.34 -17.30
N ARG A 8 -0.13 -12.61 -17.87
CA ARG A 8 0.19 -11.73 -18.99
C ARG A 8 0.94 -10.52 -18.45
N ILE A 9 1.80 -9.93 -19.27
CA ILE A 9 2.53 -8.71 -18.88
C ILE A 9 1.59 -7.58 -18.46
N PHE A 10 0.39 -7.51 -19.05
CA PHE A 10 -0.66 -6.57 -18.65
C PHE A 10 -1.15 -6.78 -17.21
N ASP A 11 -1.24 -8.03 -16.74
CA ASP A 11 -1.70 -8.32 -15.38
C ASP A 11 -0.62 -7.91 -14.36
N LEU A 12 0.65 -8.19 -14.66
CA LEU A 12 1.80 -7.72 -13.87
C LEU A 12 1.86 -6.19 -13.78
N LEU A 13 1.65 -5.50 -14.92
CA LEU A 13 1.59 -4.04 -14.95
C LEU A 13 0.42 -3.50 -14.12
N ALA A 14 -0.76 -4.11 -14.22
CA ALA A 14 -1.92 -3.72 -13.43
C ALA A 14 -1.67 -3.89 -11.92
N ILE A 15 -1.05 -4.99 -11.52
CA ILE A 15 -0.61 -5.22 -10.13
C ILE A 15 0.36 -4.12 -9.69
N PHE A 16 1.42 -3.88 -10.46
CA PHE A 16 2.42 -2.88 -10.10
C PHE A 16 1.83 -1.48 -9.98
N VAL A 17 0.93 -1.09 -10.89
CA VAL A 17 0.21 0.19 -10.84
C VAL A 17 -0.68 0.26 -9.60
N SER A 18 -1.46 -0.79 -9.31
CA SER A 18 -2.32 -0.84 -8.13
C SER A 18 -1.52 -0.69 -6.84
N VAL A 19 -0.44 -1.47 -6.68
CA VAL A 19 0.47 -1.40 -5.54
C VAL A 19 1.09 -0.01 -5.42
N SER A 20 1.59 0.56 -6.51
CA SER A 20 2.18 1.91 -6.49
C SER A 20 1.18 2.98 -6.05
N LEU A 21 -0.05 2.93 -6.58
CA LEU A 21 -1.14 3.83 -6.16
C LEU A 21 -1.52 3.65 -4.68
N ALA A 22 -1.47 2.41 -4.17
CA ALA A 22 -1.71 2.13 -2.75
C ALA A 22 -0.63 2.77 -1.88
N VAL A 23 0.65 2.61 -2.26
CA VAL A 23 1.79 3.21 -1.54
C VAL A 23 1.70 4.73 -1.55
N VAL A 24 1.44 5.34 -2.72
CA VAL A 24 1.24 6.79 -2.82
C VAL A 24 0.09 7.23 -1.92
N GLY A 25 -1.04 6.52 -1.96
CA GLY A 25 -2.19 6.81 -1.10
C GLY A 25 -1.83 6.78 0.39
N GLN A 26 -1.16 5.71 0.85
CA GLN A 26 -0.74 5.57 2.24
C GLN A 26 0.26 6.64 2.67
N LEU A 27 1.21 7.02 1.80
CA LEU A 27 2.16 8.09 2.10
C LEU A 27 1.46 9.45 2.21
N LEU A 28 0.54 9.76 1.31
CA LEU A 28 -0.25 11.00 1.38
C LEU A 28 -1.09 11.08 2.65
N LEU A 29 -1.75 9.97 3.03
CA LEU A 29 -2.46 9.86 4.30
C LEU A 29 -1.51 10.13 5.49
N LYS A 30 -0.33 9.50 5.49
CA LYS A 30 0.68 9.70 6.53
C LYS A 30 1.16 11.15 6.59
N ILE A 31 1.45 11.79 5.46
CA ILE A 31 1.84 13.21 5.37
C ILE A 31 0.73 14.10 5.92
N GLY A 32 -0.53 13.84 5.53
CA GLY A 32 -1.69 14.58 6.03
C GLY A 32 -1.80 14.52 7.55
N MET A 33 -1.66 13.32 8.12
CA MET A 33 -1.69 13.13 9.57
C MET A 33 -0.49 13.76 10.29
N LEU A 34 0.72 13.68 9.72
CA LEU A 34 1.90 14.32 10.30
C LEU A 34 1.75 15.85 10.39
N ARG A 35 1.12 16.49 9.39
CA ARG A 35 0.83 17.93 9.39
C ARG A 35 -0.24 18.34 10.41
N MET A 36 -1.15 17.43 10.73
CA MET A 36 -2.23 17.68 11.70
C MET A 36 -1.83 17.48 13.15
N GLY A 37 -0.73 16.75 13.41
CA GLY A 37 -0.25 16.46 14.76
C GLY A 37 -0.99 15.32 15.44
N ARG A 38 -0.75 15.16 16.75
CA ARG A 38 -1.30 14.05 17.55
C ARG A 38 -2.78 14.26 17.84
N PHE A 39 -3.56 13.18 17.71
CA PHE A 39 -4.97 13.16 18.09
C PHE A 39 -5.14 13.16 19.60
N SER A 40 -6.12 13.92 20.09
CA SER A 40 -6.62 13.81 21.47
C SER A 40 -7.99 13.14 21.44
N LEU A 41 -8.15 12.03 22.14
CA LEU A 41 -9.44 11.36 22.29
C LEU A 41 -10.28 12.06 23.37
N ASN A 42 -10.65 13.32 23.11
CA ASN A 42 -11.55 14.07 23.97
C ASN A 42 -12.85 14.35 23.21
N ILE A 43 -14.00 14.08 23.84
CA ILE A 43 -15.33 14.20 23.22
C ILE A 43 -15.61 15.61 22.71
N SER A 44 -15.06 16.64 23.37
CA SER A 44 -15.19 18.04 22.95
C SER A 44 -14.33 18.39 21.72
N THR A 45 -13.23 17.66 21.49
CA THR A 45 -12.28 17.94 20.39
C THR A 45 -12.45 17.02 19.19
N ILE A 46 -13.17 15.91 19.35
CA ILE A 46 -13.26 14.85 18.35
C ILE A 46 -13.95 15.33 17.06
N VAL A 47 -15.09 16.03 17.18
CA VAL A 47 -15.84 16.52 16.01
C VAL A 47 -15.00 17.52 15.20
N PRO A 48 -14.38 18.58 15.80
CA PRO A 48 -13.47 19.47 15.08
C PRO A 48 -12.22 18.79 14.50
N GLN A 49 -11.73 17.73 15.12
CA GLN A 49 -10.55 17.00 14.63
C GLN A 49 -10.87 16.19 13.38
N TYR A 50 -12.00 15.48 13.36
CA TYR A 50 -12.43 14.72 12.18
C TYR A 50 -12.80 15.61 11.00
N THR A 51 -13.44 16.77 11.22
CA THR A 51 -13.71 17.72 10.12
C THR A 51 -12.42 18.23 9.50
N ARG A 52 -11.39 18.52 10.30
CA ARG A 52 -10.06 18.89 9.80
C ARG A 52 -9.37 17.76 9.02
N ILE A 53 -9.57 16.50 9.42
CA ILE A 53 -9.07 15.34 8.65
C ILE A 53 -9.73 15.34 7.28
N LEU A 54 -11.06 15.39 7.25
CA LEU A 54 -11.84 15.24 6.01
C LEU A 54 -11.59 16.38 5.02
N LEU A 55 -11.20 17.56 5.50
CA LEU A 55 -10.87 18.72 4.67
C LEU A 55 -9.37 18.82 4.33
N ASN A 56 -8.51 17.93 4.84
CA ASN A 56 -7.09 17.98 4.57
C ASN A 56 -6.81 17.49 3.13
N PRO A 57 -6.18 18.32 2.27
CA PRO A 57 -5.98 17.97 0.86
C PRO A 57 -5.10 16.73 0.66
N PHE A 58 -4.11 16.48 1.53
CA PHE A 58 -3.28 15.27 1.45
C PHE A 58 -4.07 14.03 1.83
N ILE A 59 -4.99 14.15 2.79
CA ILE A 59 -5.84 13.04 3.19
C ILE A 59 -6.83 12.72 2.07
N ILE A 60 -7.49 13.74 1.51
CA ILE A 60 -8.40 13.58 0.37
C ILE A 60 -7.67 12.94 -0.81
N ALA A 61 -6.51 13.47 -1.21
CA ALA A 61 -5.71 12.91 -2.30
C ALA A 61 -5.26 11.48 -2.01
N GLY A 62 -4.89 11.19 -0.76
CA GLY A 62 -4.53 9.84 -0.31
C GLY A 62 -5.69 8.86 -0.42
N ILE A 63 -6.89 9.25 0.02
CA ILE A 63 -8.12 8.45 -0.10
C ILE A 63 -8.46 8.19 -1.56
N ILE A 64 -8.41 9.22 -2.41
CA ILE A 64 -8.67 9.08 -3.86
C ILE A 64 -7.65 8.12 -4.49
N SER A 65 -6.35 8.28 -4.22
CA SER A 65 -5.31 7.38 -4.73
C SER A 65 -5.55 5.93 -4.27
N PHE A 66 -5.94 5.75 -3.01
CA PHE A 66 -6.24 4.42 -2.47
C PHE A 66 -7.49 3.80 -3.09
N ALA A 67 -8.53 4.61 -3.34
CA ALA A 67 -9.72 4.17 -4.05
C ALA A 67 -9.41 3.77 -5.50
N LEU A 68 -8.59 4.55 -6.22
CA LEU A 68 -8.13 4.21 -7.57
C LEU A 68 -7.30 2.93 -7.58
N SER A 69 -6.39 2.77 -6.61
CA SER A 69 -5.63 1.53 -6.40
C SER A 69 -6.56 0.32 -6.25
N MET A 70 -7.63 0.47 -5.44
CA MET A 70 -8.62 -0.57 -5.22
C MET A 70 -9.39 -0.93 -6.49
N LEU A 71 -9.75 0.04 -7.33
CA LEU A 71 -10.39 -0.23 -8.63
C LEU A 71 -9.50 -1.08 -9.54
N VAL A 72 -8.20 -0.76 -9.62
CA VAL A 72 -7.24 -1.56 -10.38
C VAL A 72 -7.05 -2.94 -9.73
N TRP A 73 -7.06 -3.02 -8.40
CA TRP A 73 -6.96 -4.28 -7.67
C TRP A 73 -8.15 -5.21 -7.96
N LEU A 74 -9.37 -4.68 -8.00
CA LEU A 74 -10.56 -5.45 -8.39
C LEU A 74 -10.44 -6.02 -9.80
N TYR A 75 -9.86 -5.28 -10.74
CA TYR A 75 -9.54 -5.79 -12.08
C TYR A 75 -8.55 -6.97 -12.02
N VAL A 76 -7.48 -6.86 -11.22
CA VAL A 76 -6.52 -7.96 -11.03
C VAL A 76 -7.19 -9.20 -10.46
N LEU A 77 -8.01 -9.04 -9.40
CA LEU A 77 -8.73 -10.15 -8.77
C LEU A 77 -9.78 -10.78 -9.68
N SER A 78 -10.30 -10.05 -10.67
CA SER A 78 -11.21 -10.63 -11.66
C SER A 78 -10.53 -11.58 -12.65
N ARG A 79 -9.18 -11.56 -12.71
CA ARG A 79 -8.38 -12.31 -13.69
C ARG A 79 -7.44 -13.34 -13.07
N LEU A 80 -6.94 -13.06 -11.88
CA LEU A 80 -6.00 -13.90 -11.17
C LEU A 80 -6.64 -14.46 -9.91
N GLU A 81 -6.30 -15.71 -9.59
CA GLU A 81 -6.62 -16.26 -8.29
C GLU A 81 -5.93 -15.43 -7.19
N LEU A 82 -6.60 -15.30 -6.04
CA LEU A 82 -6.08 -14.53 -4.93
C LEU A 82 -4.71 -15.03 -4.48
N SER A 83 -4.50 -16.35 -4.45
CA SER A 83 -3.22 -17.01 -4.14
C SER A 83 -2.07 -16.59 -5.06
N VAL A 84 -2.36 -16.27 -6.31
CA VAL A 84 -1.37 -15.83 -7.31
C VAL A 84 -1.11 -14.32 -7.20
N ALA A 85 -2.14 -13.51 -6.92
CA ALA A 85 -2.01 -12.06 -6.83
C ALA A 85 -1.41 -11.58 -5.50
N TYR A 86 -1.75 -12.21 -4.37
CA TYR A 86 -1.34 -11.76 -3.04
C TYR A 86 0.17 -11.69 -2.80
N PRO A 87 1.00 -12.62 -3.33
CA PRO A 87 2.45 -12.53 -3.23
C PRO A 87 3.01 -11.18 -3.71
N PHE A 88 2.40 -10.58 -4.74
CA PHE A 88 2.83 -9.26 -5.24
C PHE A 88 2.46 -8.10 -4.32
N VAL A 89 1.49 -8.26 -3.42
CA VAL A 89 1.15 -7.24 -2.41
C VAL A 89 2.34 -7.00 -1.49
N ALA A 90 3.23 -7.98 -1.32
CA ALA A 90 4.45 -7.81 -0.53
C ALA A 90 5.39 -6.72 -1.06
N LEU A 91 5.28 -6.35 -2.35
CA LEU A 91 5.98 -5.19 -2.91
C LEU A 91 5.63 -3.90 -2.18
N ASN A 92 4.42 -3.79 -1.58
CA ASN A 92 4.07 -2.65 -0.75
C ASN A 92 5.06 -2.48 0.42
N TYR A 93 5.46 -3.56 1.09
CA TYR A 93 6.40 -3.45 2.22
C TYR A 93 7.75 -2.87 1.78
N VAL A 94 8.26 -3.32 0.63
CA VAL A 94 9.51 -2.85 0.05
C VAL A 94 9.38 -1.38 -0.34
N LEU A 95 8.35 -1.05 -1.12
CA LEU A 95 8.13 0.31 -1.63
C LEU A 95 7.86 1.31 -0.49
N ILE A 96 7.05 0.95 0.51
CA ILE A 96 6.80 1.78 1.69
C ILE A 96 8.08 1.99 2.47
N LEU A 97 8.90 0.96 2.69
CA LEU A 97 10.15 1.09 3.44
C LEU A 97 11.06 2.16 2.80
N PHE A 98 11.29 2.06 1.49
CA PHE A 98 12.13 3.03 0.78
C PHE A 98 11.46 4.40 0.67
N ALA A 99 10.19 4.46 0.25
CA ALA A 99 9.51 5.72 0.02
C ALA A 99 9.29 6.50 1.33
N SER A 100 8.98 5.83 2.44
CA SER A 100 8.92 6.48 3.76
C SER A 100 10.29 7.01 4.21
N HIS A 101 11.38 6.30 3.93
CA HIS A 101 12.71 6.81 4.22
C HIS A 101 13.06 8.05 3.41
N PHE A 102 12.83 8.04 2.09
CA PHE A 102 13.18 9.17 1.24
C PHE A 102 12.26 10.38 1.42
N LEU A 103 10.94 10.16 1.55
CA LEU A 103 9.95 11.24 1.58
C LEU A 103 9.63 11.71 3.00
N LEU A 104 9.55 10.79 3.96
CA LEU A 104 9.20 11.10 5.36
C LEU A 104 10.43 11.19 6.26
N LYS A 105 11.63 10.87 5.74
CA LYS A 105 12.88 10.83 6.50
C LYS A 105 12.80 9.89 7.71
N GLU A 106 11.99 8.84 7.61
CA GLU A 106 11.90 7.84 8.66
C GLU A 106 13.21 7.05 8.76
N THR A 107 13.68 6.78 9.98
CA THR A 107 14.88 5.97 10.21
C THR A 107 14.60 4.51 9.87
N ILE A 108 15.32 3.97 8.89
CA ILE A 108 15.31 2.54 8.60
C ILE A 108 16.27 1.85 9.57
N THR A 109 15.75 0.96 10.41
CA THR A 109 16.58 0.12 11.27
C THR A 109 17.10 -1.10 10.50
N PRO A 110 18.29 -1.63 10.83
CA PRO A 110 18.80 -2.87 10.23
C PRO A 110 17.82 -4.03 10.36
N VAL A 111 17.11 -4.13 11.49
CA VAL A 111 16.08 -5.16 11.73
C VAL A 111 14.92 -5.06 10.73
N ARG A 112 14.46 -3.84 10.38
CA ARG A 112 13.42 -3.66 9.35
C ARG A 112 13.88 -4.13 7.98
N ILE A 113 15.14 -3.87 7.61
CA ILE A 113 15.72 -4.33 6.35
C ILE A 113 15.72 -5.86 6.29
N ILE A 114 16.20 -6.51 7.35
CA ILE A 114 16.21 -7.98 7.45
C ILE A 114 14.79 -8.54 7.35
N GLY A 115 13.83 -7.95 8.07
CA GLY A 115 12.42 -8.36 7.99
C GLY A 115 11.85 -8.25 6.58
N VAL A 116 12.11 -7.16 5.87
CA VAL A 116 11.69 -7.00 4.47
C VAL A 116 12.38 -8.02 3.56
N ALA A 117 13.66 -8.31 3.76
CA ALA A 117 14.36 -9.35 3.01
C ALA A 117 13.71 -10.73 3.21
N VAL A 118 13.32 -11.07 4.44
CA VAL A 118 12.60 -12.32 4.75
C VAL A 118 11.25 -12.37 4.06
N ILE A 119 10.48 -11.27 4.03
CA ILE A 119 9.21 -11.19 3.30
C ILE A 119 9.44 -11.46 1.80
N VAL A 120 10.44 -10.83 1.19
CA VAL A 120 10.77 -11.01 -0.23
C VAL A 120 11.15 -12.47 -0.53
N ILE A 121 11.95 -13.10 0.34
CA ILE A 121 12.30 -14.51 0.22
C ILE A 121 11.05 -15.40 0.34
N GLY A 122 10.17 -15.13 1.32
CA GLY A 122 8.92 -15.87 1.49
C GLY A 122 8.02 -15.80 0.24
N VAL A 123 7.90 -14.60 -0.34
CA VAL A 123 7.15 -14.37 -1.59
C VAL A 123 7.77 -15.14 -2.76
N TYR A 124 9.10 -15.12 -2.88
CA TYR A 124 9.80 -15.89 -3.91
C TYR A 124 9.54 -17.40 -3.78
N LEU A 125 9.58 -17.94 -2.55
CA LEU A 125 9.29 -19.35 -2.30
C LEU A 125 7.84 -19.70 -2.66
N ILE A 126 6.87 -18.86 -2.29
CA ILE A 126 5.46 -19.06 -2.65
C ILE A 126 5.29 -19.08 -4.18
N SER A 127 5.93 -18.13 -4.89
CA SER A 127 5.87 -18.06 -6.35
C SER A 127 6.52 -19.24 -7.07
N ARG A 128 7.35 -20.05 -6.39
CA ARG A 128 7.98 -21.25 -6.95
C ARG A 128 7.22 -22.54 -6.61
N GLY A 129 6.36 -22.50 -5.59
CA GLY A 129 5.55 -23.64 -5.13
C GLY A 129 4.18 -23.77 -5.83
N THR A 130 3.81 -22.79 -6.65
CA THR A 130 2.67 -22.80 -7.58
C THR A 130 3.15 -22.98 -9.01
#